data_AF-A0A3Q9XPA9-F1
#
_entry.id   AF-A0A3Q9XPA9-F1
#
_cell.length_a   1.000
_cell.length_b   1.000
_cell.length_c   1.000
_cell.angle_alpha   90.00
_cell.angle_beta   90.00
_cell.angle_gamma   90.00
#
_symmetry.space_group_name_H-M   'P 1'
#
loop_
_entity.id
_entity.type
_entity.pdbx_description
1 polymer ?
#
loop_
_entity_poly.entity_id
_entity_poly.type
_entity_poly.pdbx_seq_one_letter_code
_entity_poly.pdbx_strand_id
1 'polypeptide(L)'
;MEEQLNQNSKNSSKPPSKDQNANRSPLLKVENRSYHSGASRQLLPTSAVSSHEVRCLKVCPNCHFAMHAADKFLSWQQIELSEIKPLVHQIDLVTSRCPCCHLEKRPELKENGQFLLGPRLEGFINLLMGQYRQSHHAVRTIISALLPNIALSQGFISKVKARTAALLVSPYETIVKAAITTQQPLHIDAMSWRHAATNEHLLVLRVGNVIA
;
A
#
# COMPACT_ATOMS: atom_id res chain seq x y z
N MET A 1 -23.00 9.50 61.11
CA MET A 1 -21.63 8.99 60.87
C MET A 1 -21.69 8.05 59.65
N GLU A 2 -22.19 8.55 58.51
CA GLU A 2 -22.57 7.70 57.36
C GLU A 2 -21.99 8.18 56.02
N GLU A 3 -21.37 9.36 55.97
CA GLU A 3 -20.89 9.95 54.71
C GLU A 3 -19.48 9.50 54.27
N GLN A 4 -18.77 8.69 55.06
CA GLN A 4 -17.42 8.22 54.70
C GLN A 4 -17.38 6.91 53.88
N LEU A 5 -18.53 6.29 53.60
CA LEU A 5 -18.60 4.96 52.96
C LEU A 5 -18.82 4.98 51.44
N ASN A 6 -19.05 6.14 50.82
CA ASN A 6 -19.45 6.25 49.40
C ASN A 6 -18.46 7.03 48.51
N GLN A 7 -17.16 7.00 48.80
CA GLN A 7 -16.15 7.62 47.92
C GLN A 7 -15.56 6.59 46.95
N ASN A 8 -15.76 6.82 45.65
CA ASN A 8 -15.07 6.10 44.57
C ASN A 8 -14.31 7.09 43.66
N SER A 9 -13.46 6.57 42.77
CA SER A 9 -12.58 7.37 41.88
C SER A 9 -13.30 8.27 40.88
N LYS A 10 -14.65 8.22 40.81
CA LYS A 10 -15.47 9.16 40.03
C LYS A 10 -15.88 10.42 40.79
N ASN A 11 -15.70 10.47 42.12
CA ASN A 11 -16.08 11.61 42.96
C ASN A 11 -14.96 12.05 43.94
N SER A 12 -13.70 11.72 43.65
CA SER A 12 -12.56 12.14 44.47
C SER A 12 -11.32 12.31 43.59
N SER A 13 -10.54 13.37 43.82
CA SER A 13 -9.30 13.73 43.09
C SER A 13 -8.12 12.78 43.33
N LYS A 14 -8.39 11.49 43.62
CA LYS A 14 -7.38 10.45 43.79
C LYS A 14 -7.08 9.78 42.45
N PRO A 15 -5.82 9.46 42.15
CA PRO A 15 -5.47 8.76 40.91
C PRO A 15 -6.07 7.35 40.90
N PRO A 16 -6.43 6.81 39.72
CA PRO A 16 -7.12 5.52 39.57
C PRO A 16 -6.28 4.31 40.02
N SER A 17 -5.01 4.51 40.36
CA SER A 17 -4.10 3.48 40.87
C SER A 17 -4.30 3.11 42.35
N LYS A 18 -5.20 3.78 43.08
CA LYS A 18 -5.50 3.53 44.50
C LYS A 18 -6.80 2.77 44.76
N ASP A 19 -7.55 2.40 43.73
CA ASP A 19 -8.71 1.53 43.88
C ASP A 19 -8.22 0.12 44.25
N GLN A 20 -8.51 -0.30 45.49
CA GLN A 20 -8.21 -1.65 45.96
C GLN A 20 -8.90 -2.65 45.02
N ASN A 21 -8.14 -3.62 44.51
CA ASN A 21 -8.61 -4.65 43.60
C ASN A 21 -9.90 -5.28 44.12
N ALA A 22 -11.05 -4.88 43.56
CA ALA A 22 -12.31 -5.53 43.83
C ALA A 22 -12.14 -7.03 43.51
N ASN A 23 -12.49 -7.88 44.48
CA ASN A 23 -12.48 -9.33 44.36
C ASN A 23 -13.03 -9.72 42.99
N ARG A 24 -12.18 -10.35 42.16
CA ARG A 24 -12.59 -10.89 40.87
C ARG A 24 -13.80 -11.78 41.11
N SER A 25 -14.93 -11.40 40.53
CA SER A 25 -16.09 -12.26 40.38
C SER A 25 -15.63 -13.62 39.83
N PRO A 26 -16.19 -14.75 40.27
CA PRO A 26 -15.84 -16.05 39.71
C PRO A 26 -15.98 -15.96 38.19
N LEU A 27 -14.93 -16.36 37.46
CA LEU A 27 -14.90 -16.29 36.00
C LEU A 27 -16.20 -16.87 35.46
N LEU A 28 -16.99 -16.03 34.78
CA LEU A 28 -18.12 -16.49 33.99
C LEU A 28 -17.63 -17.65 33.13
N LYS A 29 -18.37 -18.77 33.15
CA LYS A 29 -18.16 -19.93 32.29
C LYS A 29 -17.78 -19.41 30.92
N VAL A 30 -16.60 -19.79 30.44
CA VAL A 30 -16.18 -19.56 29.05
C VAL A 30 -17.26 -20.21 28.20
N GLU A 31 -18.17 -19.39 27.66
CA GLU A 31 -19.12 -19.84 26.66
C GLU A 31 -18.32 -20.55 25.58
N ASN A 32 -18.78 -21.75 25.20
CA ASN A 32 -18.22 -22.51 24.10
C ASN A 32 -18.04 -21.56 22.91
N ARG A 33 -16.80 -21.12 22.67
CA ARG A 33 -16.48 -20.36 21.46
C ARG A 33 -16.94 -21.21 20.30
N SER A 34 -17.81 -20.63 19.47
CA SER A 34 -18.30 -21.33 18.29
C SER A 34 -17.10 -21.83 17.49
N TYR A 35 -17.11 -23.12 17.19
CA TYR A 35 -16.11 -23.70 16.32
C TYR A 35 -16.25 -23.05 14.95
N HIS A 36 -15.34 -22.14 14.61
CA HIS A 36 -15.22 -21.64 13.26
C HIS A 36 -14.55 -22.73 12.43
N SER A 37 -15.25 -23.27 11.44
CA SER A 37 -14.63 -24.13 10.43
C SER A 37 -13.41 -23.40 9.85
N GLY A 38 -12.23 -24.01 9.94
CA GLY A 38 -11.02 -23.42 9.39
C GLY A 38 -11.23 -23.06 7.92
N ALA A 39 -10.94 -21.81 7.55
CA ALA A 39 -10.96 -21.39 6.17
C ALA A 39 -9.76 -22.03 5.45
N SER A 40 -10.01 -23.04 4.62
CA SER A 40 -8.97 -23.56 3.73
C SER A 40 -8.65 -22.52 2.66
N ARG A 41 -7.36 -22.29 2.40
CA ARG A 41 -6.93 -21.43 1.28
C ARG A 41 -7.54 -21.93 -0.02
N GLN A 42 -8.25 -21.06 -0.72
CA GLN A 42 -8.74 -21.35 -2.06
C GLN A 42 -7.57 -21.40 -3.04
N LEU A 43 -7.50 -22.48 -3.82
CA LEU A 43 -6.51 -22.62 -4.89
C LEU A 43 -6.84 -21.63 -6.01
N LEU A 44 -5.79 -21.06 -6.60
CA LEU A 44 -5.89 -20.28 -7.83
C LEU A 44 -6.38 -21.18 -8.97
N PRO A 45 -7.13 -20.62 -9.95
CA PRO A 45 -7.56 -21.37 -11.12
C PRO A 45 -6.35 -21.86 -11.93
N THR A 46 -6.51 -22.95 -12.67
CA THR A 46 -5.44 -23.55 -13.48
C THR A 46 -4.83 -22.56 -14.48
N SER A 47 -5.61 -21.59 -14.97
CA SER A 47 -5.12 -20.52 -15.85
C SER A 47 -4.10 -19.58 -15.21
N ALA A 48 -4.03 -19.52 -13.88
CA ALA A 48 -3.06 -18.74 -13.12
C ALA A 48 -1.84 -19.57 -12.67
N VAL A 49 -1.79 -20.87 -13.00
CA VAL A 49 -0.69 -21.76 -12.63
C VAL A 49 0.38 -21.71 -13.71
N SER A 50 1.51 -21.05 -13.42
CA SER A 50 2.60 -20.86 -14.39
C SER A 50 3.42 -22.14 -14.66
N SER A 51 3.48 -23.05 -13.70
CA SER A 51 4.16 -24.35 -13.83
C SER A 51 3.52 -25.39 -12.92
N HIS A 52 3.54 -26.65 -13.35
CA HIS A 52 2.89 -27.74 -12.64
C HIS A 52 3.78 -28.99 -12.66
N GLU A 53 4.00 -29.58 -11.48
CA GLU A 53 4.75 -30.83 -11.31
C GLU A 53 3.87 -31.82 -10.54
N VAL A 54 3.75 -33.05 -11.06
CA VAL A 54 3.07 -34.14 -10.37
C VAL A 54 4.12 -35.06 -9.75
N ARG A 55 4.07 -35.20 -8.42
CA ARG A 55 4.93 -36.12 -7.68
C ARG A 55 4.14 -37.34 -7.24
N CYS A 56 4.62 -38.52 -7.63
CA CYS A 56 4.08 -39.80 -7.19
C CYS A 56 5.22 -40.74 -6.79
N LEU A 57 4.97 -41.62 -5.82
CA LEU A 57 5.88 -42.71 -5.49
C LEU A 57 5.81 -43.76 -6.61
N LYS A 58 6.96 -44.09 -7.20
CA LYS A 58 7.07 -45.12 -8.24
C LYS A 58 7.17 -46.54 -7.68
N VAL A 59 7.59 -46.65 -6.42
CA VAL A 59 7.89 -47.92 -5.75
C VAL A 59 7.33 -47.86 -4.33
N CYS A 60 6.75 -48.97 -3.87
CA CYS A 60 6.24 -49.08 -2.52
C CYS A 60 7.41 -49.05 -1.52
N PRO A 61 7.43 -48.15 -0.53
CA PRO A 61 8.50 -48.09 0.46
C PRO A 61 8.52 -49.32 1.39
N ASN A 62 7.46 -50.14 1.41
CA ASN A 62 7.34 -51.32 2.27
C ASN A 62 7.69 -52.64 1.55
N CYS A 63 7.06 -52.93 0.41
CA CYS A 63 7.26 -54.20 -0.31
C CYS A 63 8.07 -54.06 -1.61
N HIS A 64 8.52 -52.86 -1.96
CA HIS A 64 9.33 -52.55 -3.15
C HIS A 64 8.72 -52.92 -4.52
N PHE A 65 7.44 -53.27 -4.57
CA PHE A 65 6.72 -53.41 -5.84
C PHE A 65 6.45 -52.05 -6.50
N ALA A 66 6.28 -52.07 -7.82
CA ALA A 66 5.90 -50.89 -8.60
C ALA A 66 4.55 -50.34 -8.15
N MET A 67 4.46 -49.01 -8.01
CA MET A 67 3.23 -48.30 -7.66
C MET A 67 2.70 -47.53 -8.86
N HIS A 68 1.38 -47.49 -8.98
CA HIS A 68 0.66 -46.68 -9.96
C HIS A 68 0.05 -45.46 -9.26
N ALA A 69 -0.06 -44.35 -9.99
CA ALA A 69 -0.75 -43.17 -9.49
C ALA A 69 -2.25 -43.48 -9.28
N ALA A 70 -2.82 -42.97 -8.20
CA ALA A 70 -4.25 -43.02 -7.94
C ALA A 70 -4.93 -41.72 -8.38
N ASP A 71 -6.24 -41.75 -8.63
CA ASP A 71 -7.04 -40.57 -9.03
C ASP A 71 -7.23 -39.55 -7.88
N LYS A 72 -6.72 -39.86 -6.68
CA LYS A 72 -6.77 -38.98 -5.51
C LYS A 72 -5.45 -38.21 -5.40
N PHE A 73 -5.52 -36.89 -5.50
CA PHE A 73 -4.38 -36.00 -5.31
C PHE A 73 -4.72 -34.83 -4.39
N LEU A 74 -3.69 -34.30 -3.73
CA LEU A 74 -3.74 -33.04 -2.99
C LEU A 74 -3.01 -31.99 -3.83
N SER A 75 -3.72 -30.94 -4.22
CA SER A 75 -3.09 -29.80 -4.90
C SER A 75 -2.48 -28.84 -3.90
N TRP A 76 -1.19 -28.56 -4.06
CA TRP A 76 -0.47 -27.53 -3.32
C TRP A 76 0.07 -26.48 -4.30
N GLN A 77 -0.17 -25.20 -4.01
CA GLN A 77 0.33 -24.09 -4.83
C GLN A 77 1.30 -23.23 -4.04
N GLN A 78 2.55 -23.17 -4.50
CA GLN A 78 3.50 -22.16 -4.06
C GLN A 78 3.32 -20.89 -4.91
N ILE A 79 3.19 -19.74 -4.26
CA ILE A 79 3.16 -18.42 -4.92
C ILE A 79 4.48 -17.74 -4.56
N GLU A 80 5.19 -17.27 -5.57
CA GLU A 80 6.49 -16.63 -5.43
C GLU A 80 6.48 -15.27 -6.15
N LEU A 81 7.25 -14.30 -5.62
CA LEU A 81 7.47 -13.04 -6.31
C LEU A 81 8.55 -13.25 -7.38
N SER A 82 8.15 -13.14 -8.66
CA SER A 82 9.11 -13.22 -9.76
C SER A 82 10.10 -12.04 -9.71
N GLU A 83 11.30 -12.26 -10.23
CA GLU A 83 12.27 -11.17 -10.46
C GLU A 83 11.62 -10.04 -11.27
N ILE A 84 11.64 -8.82 -10.72
CA ILE A 84 11.07 -7.63 -11.37
C ILE A 84 12.14 -6.99 -12.23
N LYS A 85 12.01 -7.11 -13.55
CA LYS A 85 12.94 -6.50 -14.52
C LYS A 85 12.43 -5.11 -14.94
N PRO A 86 13.19 -4.03 -14.70
CA PRO A 86 12.77 -2.70 -15.13
C PRO A 86 12.81 -2.58 -16.66
N LEU A 87 11.82 -1.89 -17.23
CA LEU A 87 11.82 -1.50 -18.63
C LEU A 87 12.57 -0.17 -18.76
N VAL A 88 13.76 -0.21 -19.36
CA VAL A 88 14.62 0.97 -19.55
C VAL A 88 14.62 1.35 -21.02
N HIS A 89 14.26 2.61 -21.32
CA HIS A 89 14.34 3.18 -22.66
C HIS A 89 15.45 4.22 -22.70
N GLN A 90 16.47 3.96 -23.53
CA GLN A 90 17.57 4.90 -23.76
C GLN A 90 17.32 5.71 -25.03
N ILE A 91 17.55 7.01 -24.95
CA ILE A 91 17.44 7.94 -26.08
C ILE A 91 18.78 8.66 -26.24
N ASP A 92 19.49 8.35 -27.31
CA ASP A 92 20.77 8.99 -27.64
C ASP A 92 20.53 10.18 -28.57
N LEU A 93 20.88 11.38 -28.11
CA LEU A 93 20.77 12.61 -28.90
C LEU A 93 22.11 12.89 -29.59
N VAL A 94 22.26 12.37 -30.80
CA VAL A 94 23.50 12.49 -31.58
C VAL A 94 23.62 13.90 -32.18
N THR A 95 24.79 14.53 -32.01
CA THR A 95 25.10 15.79 -32.69
C THR A 95 25.33 15.51 -34.19
N SER A 96 24.59 16.20 -35.04
CA SER A 96 24.72 16.14 -36.50
C SER A 96 25.50 17.34 -37.01
N ARG A 97 26.34 17.15 -38.03
CA ARG A 97 27.14 18.22 -38.68
C ARG A 97 26.76 18.37 -40.15
N CYS A 98 26.51 19.60 -40.64
CA CYS A 98 26.36 19.80 -42.09
C CYS A 98 27.73 19.65 -42.78
N PRO A 99 27.86 18.85 -43.85
CA PRO A 99 29.08 18.86 -44.66
C PRO A 99 29.29 20.18 -45.41
N CYS A 100 28.22 20.95 -45.61
CA CYS A 100 28.18 22.16 -46.42
C CYS A 100 28.70 23.43 -45.72
N CYS A 101 28.16 23.70 -44.53
CA CYS A 101 28.39 24.91 -43.76
C CYS A 101 29.00 24.62 -42.39
N HIS A 102 29.27 23.34 -42.11
CA HIS A 102 29.82 22.85 -40.84
C HIS A 102 28.99 23.15 -39.59
N LEU A 103 27.74 23.57 -39.73
CA LEU A 103 26.82 23.73 -38.61
C LEU A 103 26.66 22.40 -37.86
N GLU A 104 26.93 22.42 -36.56
CA GLU A 104 26.67 21.31 -35.66
C GLU A 104 25.41 21.58 -34.85
N LYS A 105 24.47 20.62 -34.85
CA LYS A 105 23.23 20.72 -34.09
C LYS A 105 22.87 19.38 -33.49
N ARG A 106 22.46 19.41 -32.22
CA ARG A 106 21.87 18.26 -31.52
C ARG A 106 20.35 18.43 -31.49
N PRO A 107 19.55 17.38 -31.72
CA PRO A 107 18.12 17.46 -31.53
C PRO A 107 17.78 17.73 -30.05
N GLU A 108 16.70 18.46 -29.81
CA GLU A 108 16.15 18.64 -28.47
C GLU A 108 15.34 17.41 -28.06
N LEU A 109 15.32 17.11 -26.76
CA LEU A 109 14.46 16.08 -26.20
C LEU A 109 13.03 16.64 -26.12
N LYS A 110 12.10 16.09 -26.91
CA LYS A 110 10.68 16.51 -26.89
C LYS A 110 10.02 16.27 -25.53
N GLU A 111 8.94 17.01 -25.25
CA GLU A 111 8.25 17.11 -23.95
C GLU A 111 7.91 15.77 -23.27
N ASN A 112 7.49 14.76 -24.02
CA ASN A 112 7.15 13.44 -23.48
C ASN A 112 8.36 12.64 -22.96
N GLY A 113 9.59 13.12 -23.18
CA GLY A 113 10.83 12.53 -22.70
C GLY A 113 11.51 13.31 -21.57
N GLN A 114 10.91 14.41 -21.07
CA GLN A 114 11.57 15.26 -20.07
C GLN A 114 11.80 14.58 -18.72
N PHE A 115 11.03 13.53 -18.40
CA PHE A 115 11.06 12.91 -17.08
C PHE A 115 11.79 11.57 -17.10
N LEU A 116 12.67 11.40 -16.11
CA LEU A 116 13.47 10.19 -15.95
C LEU A 116 12.62 8.94 -15.69
N LEU A 117 11.45 9.08 -15.06
CA LEU A 117 10.57 7.96 -14.75
C LEU A 117 9.32 7.98 -15.62
N GLY A 118 8.89 6.79 -16.04
CA GLY A 118 7.61 6.61 -16.70
C GLY A 118 6.43 6.69 -15.72
N PRO A 119 5.21 6.94 -16.22
CA PRO A 119 4.01 7.21 -15.40
C PRO A 119 3.65 6.06 -14.46
N ARG A 120 3.95 4.80 -14.82
CA ARG A 120 3.66 3.63 -13.96
C ARG A 120 4.51 3.62 -12.69
N LEU A 121 5.81 3.88 -12.82
CA LEU A 121 6.71 3.88 -11.67
C LEU A 121 6.46 5.10 -10.78
N GLU A 122 6.15 6.24 -11.38
CA GLU A 122 5.73 7.43 -10.63
C GLU A 122 4.42 7.19 -9.88
N GLY A 123 3.42 6.60 -10.53
CA GLY A 123 2.17 6.21 -9.89
C GLY A 123 2.41 5.28 -8.70
N PHE A 124 3.29 4.29 -8.85
CA PHE A 124 3.66 3.37 -7.77
C PHE A 124 4.35 4.11 -6.60
N ILE A 125 5.30 5.00 -6.87
CA ILE A 125 5.95 5.83 -5.85
C ILE A 125 4.91 6.67 -5.09
N ASN A 126 3.99 7.32 -5.81
CA ASN A 126 2.96 8.12 -5.17
C ASN A 126 1.95 7.28 -4.39
N LEU A 127 1.65 6.05 -4.82
CA LEU A 127 0.82 5.12 -4.06
C LEU A 127 1.46 4.78 -2.71
N LEU A 128 2.76 4.47 -2.71
CA LEU A 128 3.52 4.21 -1.47
C LEU A 128 3.48 5.41 -0.52
N MET A 129 3.62 6.62 -1.04
CA MET A 129 3.64 7.83 -0.22
C MET A 129 2.24 8.28 0.24
N GLY A 130 1.26 8.24 -0.67
CA GLY A 130 -0.09 8.75 -0.45
C GLY A 130 -0.95 7.78 0.34
N GLN A 131 -1.15 6.58 -0.19
CA GLN A 131 -2.03 5.58 0.41
C GLN A 131 -1.34 4.87 1.58
N TYR A 132 -0.09 4.42 1.37
CA TYR A 132 0.64 3.64 2.37
C TYR A 132 1.49 4.49 3.31
N ARG A 133 1.45 5.84 3.18
CA ARG A 133 2.10 6.81 4.07
C ARG A 133 3.59 6.56 4.29
N GLN A 134 4.29 6.00 3.31
CA GLN A 134 5.71 5.71 3.40
C GLN A 134 6.54 7.00 3.29
N SER A 135 7.61 7.09 4.09
CA SER A 135 8.55 8.21 4.02
C SER A 135 9.38 8.17 2.73
N HIS A 136 9.97 9.30 2.31
CA HIS A 136 10.87 9.31 1.14
C HIS A 136 12.03 8.33 1.26
N HIS A 137 12.54 8.13 2.49
CA HIS A 137 13.56 7.14 2.77
C HIS A 137 13.04 5.72 2.56
N ALA A 138 11.89 5.37 3.14
CA ALA A 138 11.29 4.05 2.99
C ALA A 138 10.99 3.73 1.51
N VAL A 139 10.43 4.68 0.77
CA VAL A 139 10.19 4.54 -0.67
C VAL A 139 11.49 4.25 -1.42
N ARG A 140 12.56 5.01 -1.15
CA ARG A 140 13.87 4.75 -1.76
C ARG A 140 14.33 3.32 -1.51
N THR A 141 14.26 2.85 -0.27
CA THR A 141 14.67 1.49 0.10
C THR A 141 13.82 0.44 -0.61
N ILE A 142 12.50 0.63 -0.67
CA ILE A 142 11.57 -0.28 -1.37
C ILE A 142 11.91 -0.34 -2.86
N ILE A 143 12.10 0.81 -3.52
CA ILE A 143 12.42 0.84 -4.95
C ILE A 143 13.74 0.14 -5.25
N SER A 144 14.77 0.38 -4.44
CA SER A 144 16.07 -0.28 -4.62
C SER A 144 16.04 -1.78 -4.34
N ALA A 145 15.14 -2.27 -3.47
CA ALA A 145 14.93 -3.69 -3.25
C ALA A 145 14.15 -4.37 -4.40
N LEU A 146 13.19 -3.66 -5.00
CA LEU A 146 12.35 -4.20 -6.07
C LEU A 146 12.99 -4.10 -7.45
N LEU A 147 13.76 -3.05 -7.72
CA LEU A 147 14.33 -2.75 -9.03
C LEU A 147 15.87 -2.77 -8.96
N PRO A 148 16.50 -3.89 -9.33
CA PRO A 148 17.95 -4.01 -9.34
C PRO A 148 18.59 -2.88 -10.16
N ASN A 149 19.70 -2.33 -9.65
CA ASN A 149 20.48 -1.26 -10.28
C ASN A 149 19.77 0.09 -10.45
N ILE A 150 18.55 0.26 -9.92
CA ILE A 150 17.85 1.55 -9.91
C ILE A 150 17.95 2.18 -8.52
N ALA A 151 18.66 3.31 -8.45
CA ALA A 151 18.80 4.10 -7.23
C ALA A 151 18.18 5.49 -7.43
N LEU A 152 17.19 5.82 -6.61
CA LEU A 152 16.56 7.14 -6.61
C LEU A 152 17.05 7.95 -5.41
N SER A 153 17.33 9.24 -5.62
CA SER A 153 17.60 10.16 -4.52
C SER A 153 16.31 10.60 -3.84
N GLN A 154 16.37 10.94 -2.56
CA GLN A 154 15.20 11.47 -1.84
C GLN A 154 14.69 12.77 -2.46
N GLY A 155 15.61 13.64 -2.90
CA GLY A 155 15.24 14.88 -3.59
C GLY A 155 14.49 14.63 -4.89
N PHE A 156 14.83 13.57 -5.63
CA PHE A 156 14.11 13.19 -6.82
C PHE A 156 12.71 12.64 -6.50
N ILE A 157 12.56 11.82 -5.44
CA ILE A 157 11.25 11.38 -4.95
C ILE A 157 10.38 12.58 -4.57
N SER A 158 10.94 13.60 -3.90
CA SER A 158 10.22 14.84 -3.59
C SER A 158 9.73 15.56 -4.85
N LYS A 159 10.52 15.59 -5.95
CA LYS A 159 10.10 16.16 -7.23
C LYS A 159 8.95 15.37 -7.86
N VAL A 160 9.00 14.04 -7.81
CA VAL A 160 7.91 13.16 -8.29
C VAL A 160 6.60 13.48 -7.54
N LYS A 161 6.68 13.59 -6.21
CA LYS A 161 5.53 13.98 -5.37
C LYS A 161 4.98 15.36 -5.76
N ALA A 162 5.85 16.36 -5.88
CA ALA A 162 5.45 17.73 -6.18
C ALA A 162 4.73 17.83 -7.54
N ARG A 163 5.26 17.17 -8.57
CA ARG A 163 4.61 17.13 -9.89
C ARG A 163 3.24 16.44 -9.83
N THR A 164 3.14 15.35 -9.09
CA THR A 164 1.86 14.64 -8.94
C THR A 164 0.84 15.49 -8.21
N ALA A 165 1.26 16.19 -7.16
CA ALA A 165 0.41 17.16 -6.47
C ALA A 165 -0.09 18.25 -7.44
N ALA A 166 0.78 18.79 -8.29
CA ALA A 166 0.40 19.78 -9.31
C ALA A 166 -0.64 19.23 -10.31
N LEU A 167 -0.47 17.98 -10.78
CA LEU A 167 -1.43 17.34 -11.69
C LEU A 167 -2.78 17.06 -11.03
N LEU A 168 -2.82 16.85 -9.71
CA LEU A 168 -4.04 16.56 -8.98
C LEU A 168 -4.88 17.80 -8.64
N VAL A 169 -4.33 19.02 -8.79
CA VAL A 169 -5.04 20.27 -8.46
C VAL A 169 -6.36 20.38 -9.24
N SER A 170 -6.33 20.21 -10.57
CA SER A 170 -7.51 20.36 -11.41
C SER A 170 -8.60 19.29 -11.13
N PRO A 171 -8.27 17.98 -11.04
CA PRO A 171 -9.22 16.98 -10.59
C PRO A 171 -9.81 17.26 -9.21
N TYR A 172 -8.96 17.67 -8.26
CA TYR A 172 -9.39 18.03 -6.91
C TYR A 172 -10.41 19.18 -6.91
N GLU A 173 -10.12 20.29 -7.59
CA GLU A 173 -11.05 21.41 -7.71
C GLU A 173 -12.39 20.99 -8.33
N THR A 174 -12.35 20.10 -9.32
CA THR A 174 -13.56 19.60 -9.98
C THR A 174 -14.43 18.82 -9.00
N ILE A 175 -13.82 17.92 -8.22
CA ILE A 175 -14.54 17.11 -7.21
C ILE A 175 -15.11 18.01 -6.12
N VAL A 176 -14.33 18.97 -5.61
CA VAL A 176 -14.80 19.91 -4.57
C VAL A 176 -15.96 20.77 -5.08
N LYS A 177 -15.88 21.30 -6.31
CA LYS A 177 -16.99 22.06 -6.92
C LYS A 177 -18.26 21.21 -7.04
N ALA A 178 -18.12 19.95 -7.46
CA ALA A 178 -19.25 19.02 -7.54
C ALA A 178 -19.84 18.71 -6.15
N ALA A 179 -18.98 18.53 -5.14
CA ALA A 179 -19.41 18.25 -3.78
C ALA A 179 -20.17 19.42 -3.14
N ILE A 180 -19.78 20.67 -3.41
CA ILE A 180 -20.41 21.87 -2.83
C ILE A 180 -21.70 22.26 -3.56
N THR A 181 -21.83 21.95 -4.86
CA THR A 181 -23.02 22.28 -5.67
C THR A 181 -24.13 21.23 -5.59
N THR A 182 -23.90 20.12 -4.90
CA THR A 182 -24.90 19.06 -4.70
C THR A 182 -26.07 19.53 -3.83
N GLN A 183 -27.25 18.91 -4.03
CA GLN A 183 -28.41 19.08 -3.14
C GLN A 183 -28.47 18.01 -2.04
N GLN A 184 -27.56 17.05 -2.04
CA GLN A 184 -27.50 16.00 -1.02
C GLN A 184 -26.85 16.51 0.28
N PRO A 185 -27.11 15.86 1.43
CA PRO A 185 -26.40 16.16 2.67
C PRO A 185 -24.88 16.06 2.48
N LEU A 186 -24.20 17.18 2.75
CA LEU A 186 -22.74 17.27 2.72
C LEU A 186 -22.21 17.09 4.15
N HIS A 187 -21.44 16.03 4.36
CA HIS A 187 -20.71 15.82 5.61
C HIS A 187 -19.30 16.38 5.47
N ILE A 188 -18.86 17.15 6.46
CA ILE A 188 -17.55 17.81 6.48
C ILE A 188 -16.84 17.40 7.75
N ASP A 189 -15.61 16.93 7.62
CA ASP A 189 -14.69 16.71 8.73
C ASP A 189 -13.35 17.42 8.46
N ALA A 190 -12.59 17.70 9.51
CA ALA A 190 -11.32 18.40 9.40
C ALA A 190 -10.21 17.63 10.10
N MET A 191 -9.13 17.35 9.38
CA MET A 191 -7.90 16.82 9.93
C MET A 191 -6.85 17.92 10.01
N SER A 192 -6.18 18.06 11.15
CA SER A 192 -5.09 19.01 11.32
C SER A 192 -3.73 18.32 11.45
N TRP A 193 -2.67 18.98 11.01
CA TRP A 193 -1.30 18.56 11.27
C TRP A 193 -0.38 19.76 11.37
N ARG A 194 0.82 19.56 11.91
CA ARG A 194 1.84 20.61 11.99
C ARG A 194 2.80 20.49 10.82
N HIS A 195 3.03 21.58 10.09
CA HIS A 195 3.95 21.65 8.97
C HIS A 195 4.70 22.97 9.03
N ALA A 196 6.03 22.97 8.92
CA ALA A 196 6.84 24.20 8.97
C ALA A 196 6.47 25.16 10.13
N ALA A 197 6.18 24.60 11.31
CA ALA A 197 5.70 25.30 12.51
C ALA A 197 4.28 25.90 12.46
N THR A 198 3.58 25.86 11.31
CA THR A 198 2.16 26.21 11.17
C THR A 198 1.25 25.00 11.36
N ASN A 199 0.01 25.24 11.79
CA ASN A 199 -1.03 24.22 11.77
C ASN A 199 -1.73 24.30 10.40
N GLU A 200 -1.71 23.17 9.69
CA GLU A 200 -2.39 22.99 8.42
C GLU A 200 -3.66 22.18 8.65
N HIS A 201 -4.65 22.38 7.77
CA HIS A 201 -5.93 21.70 7.83
C HIS A 201 -6.28 21.10 6.47
N LEU A 202 -6.80 19.87 6.50
CA LEU A 202 -7.37 19.17 5.36
C LEU A 202 -8.86 18.97 5.66
N LEU A 203 -9.70 19.48 4.78
CA LEU A 203 -11.13 19.23 4.84
C LEU A 203 -11.43 17.95 4.06
N VAL A 204 -12.18 17.05 4.69
CA VAL A 204 -12.71 15.84 4.07
C VAL A 204 -14.19 16.06 3.84
N LEU A 205 -14.62 15.95 2.59
CA LEU A 205 -16.00 16.15 2.17
C LEU A 205 -16.61 14.80 1.80
N ARG A 206 -17.82 14.51 2.27
CA ARG A 206 -18.58 13.32 1.86
C ARG A 206 -19.97 13.71 1.39
N VAL A 207 -20.32 13.22 0.20
CA VAL A 207 -21.63 13.37 -0.43
C VAL A 207 -22.11 11.98 -0.85
N GLY A 208 -23.12 11.45 -0.15
CA GLY A 208 -23.58 10.07 -0.34
C GLY A 208 -22.45 9.04 -0.13
N ASN A 209 -22.05 8.36 -1.21
CA ASN A 209 -20.95 7.37 -1.22
C ASN A 209 -19.63 7.93 -1.76
N VAL A 210 -19.58 9.21 -2.14
CA VAL A 210 -18.36 9.86 -2.65
C VAL A 210 -17.66 10.57 -1.49
N ILE A 211 -16.34 10.40 -1.40
CA ILE A 211 -15.45 11.08 -0.45
C ILE A 211 -14.41 11.86 -1.26
N ALA A 212 -14.20 13.12 -0.90
CA ALA A 212 -13.27 14.06 -1.53
C ALA A 212 -12.34 14.70 -0.50
#